data_AF-A0A168LLT0-F1
#
_entry.id   AF-A0A168LLT0-F1
#
_cell.length_a   1.000
_cell.length_b   1.000
_cell.length_c   1.000
_cell.angle_alpha   90.00
_cell.angle_beta   90.00
_cell.angle_gamma   90.00
#
_symmetry.space_group_name_H-M   'P 1'
#
loop_
_entity.id
_entity.type
_entity.pdbx_description
1 polymer ?
#
loop_
_entity_poly.entity_id
_entity_poly.type
_entity_poly.pdbx_seq_one_letter_code
_entity_poly.pdbx_strand_id
1 'polypeptide(L)'
;AEEQQKIYSFVPLDVIFQQKRPRKKFNEVERLYACTYMDCTKAYGTLNHLNAHVTMQGHGPKRMPIEFKELRRQLKKNRKK
;
A
#
# COMPACT_ATOMS: atom_id res chain seq x y z
N ALA A 1 33.04 -27.53 1.19
CA ALA A 1 32.40 -26.31 1.71
C ALA A 1 31.41 -26.75 2.75
N GLU A 2 31.76 -26.62 4.03
CA GLU A 2 30.92 -27.07 5.14
C GLU A 2 29.82 -26.05 5.40
N GLU A 3 28.58 -26.46 5.21
CA GLU A 3 27.41 -25.62 5.39
C GLU A 3 27.06 -25.57 6.89
N GLN A 4 27.53 -24.54 7.57
CA GLN A 4 27.26 -24.33 9.00
C GLN A 4 25.76 -24.19 9.23
N GLN A 5 25.17 -25.19 9.91
CA GLN A 5 23.76 -25.20 10.27
C GLN A 5 23.45 -24.03 11.21
N LYS A 6 22.70 -23.04 10.71
CA LYS A 6 22.33 -21.84 11.47
C LYS A 6 21.26 -22.20 12.51
N ILE A 7 21.64 -22.25 13.78
CA ILE A 7 20.72 -22.50 14.90
C ILE A 7 19.93 -21.20 15.15
N TYR A 8 18.64 -21.19 14.82
CA TYR A 8 17.74 -20.08 15.15
C TYR A 8 17.15 -20.30 16.54
N SER A 9 17.53 -19.46 17.51
CA SER A 9 16.94 -19.45 18.85
C SER A 9 15.56 -18.78 18.82
N PHE A 10 14.51 -19.58 19.00
CA PHE A 10 13.15 -19.08 19.11
C PHE A 10 12.86 -18.72 20.58
N VAL A 11 13.14 -17.47 20.96
CA VAL A 11 12.72 -16.95 22.26
C VAL A 11 11.25 -16.52 22.13
N PRO A 12 10.31 -17.10 22.90
CA PRO A 12 8.96 -16.56 22.97
C PRO A 12 9.06 -15.16 23.60
N LEU A 13 8.71 -14.15 22.80
CA LEU A 13 8.55 -12.78 23.29
C LEU A 13 7.28 -12.74 24.14
N ASP A 14 7.39 -13.22 25.38
CA ASP A 14 6.37 -12.96 26.37
C ASP A 14 6.30 -11.44 26.56
N VAL A 15 5.09 -10.90 26.51
CA VAL A 15 4.76 -9.50 26.87
C VAL A 15 4.89 -8.43 25.77
N ILE A 16 4.63 -8.71 24.49
CA ILE A 16 3.71 -7.82 23.74
C ILE A 16 2.95 -8.63 22.68
N PHE A 17 1.73 -9.09 23.01
CA PHE A 17 0.73 -9.36 21.97
C PHE A 17 0.39 -8.02 21.32
N GLN A 18 1.26 -7.53 20.43
CA GLN A 18 1.01 -6.38 19.59
C GLN A 18 -0.26 -6.74 18.81
N GLN A 19 -1.39 -6.17 19.22
CA GLN A 19 -2.65 -6.43 18.57
C GLN A 19 -2.46 -6.11 17.09
N LYS A 20 -2.50 -7.15 16.25
CA LYS A 20 -2.32 -6.99 14.81
C LYS A 20 -3.36 -6.00 14.34
N ARG A 21 -2.93 -4.99 13.57
CA ARG A 21 -3.87 -4.01 13.02
C ARG A 21 -4.97 -4.78 12.26
N PRO A 22 -6.25 -4.53 12.54
CA PRO A 22 -7.32 -5.24 11.87
C PRO A 22 -7.19 -5.01 10.36
N ARG A 23 -7.25 -6.09 9.58
CA ARG A 23 -7.26 -6.00 8.13
C ARG A 23 -8.56 -5.35 7.71
N LYS A 24 -8.50 -4.23 6.98
CA LYS A 24 -9.68 -3.61 6.37
C LYS A 24 -10.40 -4.60 5.44
N LYS A 25 -11.73 -4.60 5.47
CA LYS A 25 -12.55 -5.41 4.54
C LYS A 25 -12.46 -4.86 3.12
N PHE A 26 -12.76 -5.69 2.12
CA PHE A 26 -12.70 -5.30 0.71
C PHE A 26 -13.55 -4.06 0.37
N ASN A 27 -14.75 -3.97 0.97
CA ASN A 27 -15.68 -2.85 0.76
C ASN A 27 -15.25 -1.55 1.48
N GLU A 28 -14.37 -1.64 2.49
CA GLU A 28 -13.91 -0.50 3.29
C GLU A 28 -12.68 0.20 2.69
N VAL A 29 -12.08 -0.39 1.65
CA VAL A 29 -10.90 0.19 0.99
C VAL A 29 -11.37 1.10 -0.14
N GLU A 30 -11.36 2.41 0.13
CA GLU A 30 -11.57 3.44 -0.89
C GLU A 30 -10.42 3.40 -1.92
N ARG A 31 -10.76 3.17 -3.19
CA ARG A 31 -9.80 3.09 -4.31
C ARG A 31 -9.79 4.41 -5.10
N LEU A 32 -9.26 5.45 -4.47
CA LEU A 32 -9.30 6.81 -5.02
C LEU A 32 -8.15 7.08 -6.03
N TYR A 33 -7.14 6.22 -6.10
CA TYR A 33 -6.03 6.37 -7.02
C TYR A 33 -6.30 5.60 -8.31
N ALA A 34 -7.06 6.20 -9.22
CA ALA A 34 -7.35 5.65 -10.55
C ALA A 34 -6.16 5.81 -11.50
N CYS A 35 -5.94 4.81 -12.35
CA CYS A 35 -5.08 4.98 -13.51
C CYS A 35 -5.80 5.85 -14.55
N THR A 36 -5.08 6.77 -15.22
CA THR A 36 -5.65 7.59 -16.31
C THR A 36 -5.10 7.18 -17.69
N TYR A 37 -4.52 5.99 -17.79
CA TYR A 37 -4.09 5.44 -19.07
C TYR A 37 -5.31 4.98 -19.87
N MET A 38 -5.27 5.16 -21.19
CA MET A 38 -6.35 4.73 -22.08
C MET A 38 -6.59 3.23 -21.89
N ASP A 39 -7.86 2.83 -21.81
CA ASP A 39 -8.30 1.46 -21.54
C ASP A 39 -7.94 0.88 -20.16
N CYS A 40 -7.41 1.68 -19.22
CA CYS A 40 -7.21 1.24 -17.85
C CYS A 40 -8.30 1.75 -16.89
N THR A 41 -9.19 0.85 -16.48
CA THR A 41 -10.26 1.12 -15.49
C THR A 41 -9.85 0.79 -14.04
N LYS A 42 -8.57 0.44 -13.80
CA LYS A 42 -8.11 0.00 -12.48
C LYS A 42 -7.88 1.19 -11.54
N ALA A 43 -8.37 1.05 -10.32
CA ALA A 43 -8.13 1.99 -9.24
C ALA A 43 -7.55 1.29 -8.01
N TYR A 44 -6.75 2.03 -7.25
CA TYR A 44 -5.98 1.51 -6.12
C TYR A 44 -6.19 2.35 -4.86
N GLY A 45 -6.00 1.73 -3.69
CA GLY A 45 -6.21 2.40 -2.40
C GLY A 45 -5.07 3.33 -1.96
N THR A 46 -3.86 3.14 -2.51
CA THR A 46 -2.72 4.02 -2.23
C THR A 46 -1.94 4.33 -3.51
N LEU A 47 -1.23 5.46 -3.50
CA LEU A 47 -0.37 5.87 -4.60
C LEU A 47 0.72 4.84 -4.92
N ASN A 48 1.25 4.13 -3.92
CA ASN A 48 2.28 3.12 -4.13
C ASN A 48 1.76 1.97 -5.01
N HIS A 49 0.53 1.50 -4.77
CA HIS A 49 -0.08 0.45 -5.59
C HIS A 49 -0.39 0.94 -7.01
N LEU A 50 -0.84 2.19 -7.15
CA LEU A 50 -1.01 2.81 -8.47
C LEU A 50 0.34 2.92 -9.22
N ASN A 51 1.41 3.35 -8.53
CA ASN A 51 2.73 3.50 -9.14
C ASN A 51 3.31 2.14 -9.55
N ALA A 52 3.15 1.10 -8.73
CA ALA A 52 3.52 -0.27 -9.11
C ALA A 52 2.76 -0.72 -10.36
N HIS A 53 1.45 -0.50 -10.39
CA HIS A 53 0.62 -0.78 -11.56
C HIS A 53 1.09 -0.04 -12.81
N VAL A 54 1.37 1.26 -12.72
CA VAL A 54 1.84 2.07 -13.84
C VAL A 54 3.17 1.55 -14.37
N THR A 55 4.11 1.19 -13.48
CA THR A 55 5.41 0.64 -13.89
C THR A 55 5.31 -0.74 -14.51
N MET A 56 4.44 -1.61 -13.98
CA MET A 56 4.31 -2.99 -14.47
C MET A 56 3.54 -3.08 -15.79
N GLN A 57 2.54 -2.23 -15.98
CA GLN A 57 1.71 -2.24 -17.19
C GLN A 57 2.21 -1.29 -18.28
N GLY A 58 3.29 -0.55 -18.03
CA GLY A 58 3.83 0.41 -19.00
C GLY A 58 2.90 1.60 -19.25
N HIS A 59 2.07 1.98 -18.28
CA HIS A 59 1.10 3.08 -18.41
C HIS A 59 1.74 4.49 -18.34
N GLY A 60 3.04 4.60 -18.66
CA GLY A 60 3.80 5.84 -18.64
C GLY A 60 4.65 6.05 -17.37
N PRO A 61 5.05 7.31 -17.07
CA PRO A 61 5.93 7.62 -15.94
C PRO A 61 5.24 7.45 -14.59
N LYS A 62 6.04 7.15 -13.56
CA LYS A 62 5.58 7.07 -12.15
C LYS A 62 4.90 8.38 -11.76
N ARG A 63 3.76 8.29 -11.08
CA ARG A 63 3.04 9.49 -10.65
C ARG A 63 3.68 10.11 -9.43
N MET A 64 3.73 11.43 -9.45
CA MET A 64 4.33 12.22 -8.39
C MET A 64 3.33 12.47 -7.26
N PRO A 65 3.80 12.52 -6.00
CA PRO A 65 2.93 12.86 -4.86
C PRO A 65 2.26 14.24 -4.96
N ILE A 66 2.84 15.15 -5.75
CA ILE A 66 2.33 16.52 -5.99
C ILE A 66 0.95 16.50 -6.67
N GLU A 67 0.76 15.62 -7.65
CA GLU A 67 -0.51 15.45 -8.38
C GLU A 67 -1.67 15.07 -7.45
N PHE A 68 -1.37 14.43 -6.33
CA PHE A 68 -2.36 13.97 -5.35
C PHE A 68 -2.41 14.84 -4.10
N LYS A 69 -1.81 16.04 -4.10
CA LYS A 69 -1.82 16.97 -2.96
C LYS A 69 -3.23 17.31 -2.53
N GLU A 70 -4.12 17.57 -3.48
CA GLU A 70 -5.52 17.90 -3.20
C GLU A 70 -6.31 16.69 -2.69
N LEU A 71 -6.19 15.53 -3.36
CA LEU A 71 -6.80 14.28 -2.91
C LEU A 71 -6.39 13.92 -1.47
N ARG A 72 -5.09 14.06 -1.17
CA ARG A 72 -4.56 13.83 0.19
C ARG A 72 -5.11 14.83 1.21
N ARG A 73 -5.33 16.09 0.81
CA ARG A 73 -5.93 17.11 1.68
C ARG A 73 -7.39 16.77 1.99
N GLN A 74 -8.16 16.35 0.99
CA GLN A 74 -9.56 15.93 1.15
C GLN A 74 -9.65 14.67 2.04
N LEU A 75 -8.83 13.65 1.81
CA LEU A 75 -8.77 12.44 2.64
C LEU A 75 -8.42 12.73 4.10
N LYS A 76 -7.51 13.68 4.36
CA LYS A 76 -7.18 14.12 5.72
C LYS A 76 -8.36 14.82 6.40
N LYS A 77 -9.13 15.62 5.66
CA LYS A 77 -10.34 16.26 6.20
C LYS A 77 -11.43 15.22 6.52
N ASN A 78 -11.64 14.26 5.64
CA ASN A 78 -12.66 13.20 5.81
C ASN A 78 -12.34 12.26 6.98
N ARG A 79 -11.05 12.01 7.27
CA ARG A 79 -10.62 11.19 8.42
C ARG A 79 -10.67 11.91 9.78
N LYS A 80 -10.88 13.24 9.79
CA LYS A 80 -10.92 14.07 11.00
C LYS A 80 -12.34 14.41 11.46
N LYS A 81 -13.35 14.18 10.63
CA LYS A 81 -14.74 14.11 11.06
C LYS A 81 -15.01 12.74 11.66
#